data_AF-S8EKQ3-F1
#
_entry.id   AF-S8EKQ3-F1
#
_cell.length_a   1.000
_cell.length_b   1.000
_cell.length_c   1.000
_cell.angle_alpha   90.00
_cell.angle_beta   90.00
_cell.angle_gamma   90.00
#
_symmetry.space_group_name_H-M   'P 1'
#
loop_
_entity.id
_entity.type
_entity.pdbx_description
1 polymer ?
#
loop_
_entity_poly.entity_id
_entity_poly.type
_entity_poly.pdbx_seq_one_letter_code
_entity_poly.pdbx_strand_id
1 'polypeptide(L)'
;MSYPVQWLDDTFRSQARAEELLRPDLESGLITPHDFQLATQFLPAPHRYWPSLFALGGSAGAAVYSRYLRKPPAPLNRVALLATVGGFFGASWGQFRRAEAHATFQSLLDDPVTFSQALENVNRRTGGTRPLGWTLQRAREVAQREGMHGNAASPTEEGWASEQPTNIPAPVSRSAPASGECSAAAQEASRSKGRWDEIRAVNARGGAQPTTWDVLRQRHERSQINRSQGEQSAEGSSRLDEQAQFDALLEAERRMAGRDS
;
A
#
# COMPACT_ATOMS: atom_id res chain seq x y z
N MET A 1 15.53 -2.26 10.20
CA MET A 1 14.22 -1.93 9.60
C MET A 1 13.16 -2.70 10.36
N SER A 2 12.17 -2.02 10.95
CA SER A 2 11.15 -2.69 11.77
C SER A 2 10.06 -3.25 10.86
N TYR A 3 10.08 -4.56 10.65
CA TYR A 3 8.98 -5.30 10.04
C TYR A 3 7.74 -5.15 10.95
N PRO A 4 6.60 -4.60 10.47
CA PRO A 4 5.44 -4.28 11.31
C PRO A 4 4.61 -5.53 11.64
N VAL A 5 5.26 -6.51 12.27
CA VAL A 5 4.71 -7.82 12.63
C VAL A 5 3.39 -7.71 13.39
N GLN A 6 3.34 -6.79 14.36
CA GLN A 6 2.17 -6.61 15.23
C GLN A 6 0.94 -6.19 14.43
N TRP A 7 1.10 -5.28 13.46
CA TRP A 7 0.01 -4.84 12.60
C TRP A 7 -0.50 -6.00 11.71
N LEU A 8 0.41 -6.82 11.17
CA LEU A 8 0.03 -8.00 10.38
C LEU A 8 -0.80 -8.99 11.21
N ASP A 9 -0.35 -9.31 12.43
CA ASP A 9 -1.07 -10.22 13.33
C ASP A 9 -2.47 -9.72 13.69
N ASP A 10 -2.60 -8.41 13.94
CA ASP A 10 -3.86 -7.80 14.32
C ASP A 10 -4.83 -7.67 13.14
N THR A 11 -4.31 -7.45 11.94
CA THR A 11 -5.12 -7.23 10.73
C THR A 11 -5.57 -8.56 10.12
N PHE A 12 -4.69 -9.56 10.06
CA PHE A 12 -4.89 -10.83 9.38
C PHE A 12 -5.19 -11.97 10.37
N ARG A 13 -6.24 -11.80 11.17
CA ARG A 13 -6.55 -12.74 12.26
C ARG A 13 -7.00 -14.13 11.79
N SER A 14 -7.63 -14.20 10.62
CA SER A 14 -8.19 -15.39 10.01
C SER A 14 -7.99 -15.38 8.50
N GLN A 15 -8.07 -16.57 7.89
CA GLN A 15 -7.97 -16.72 6.43
C GLN A 15 -9.07 -15.94 5.70
N ALA A 16 -10.33 -16.05 6.14
CA ALA A 16 -11.44 -15.30 5.55
C ALA A 16 -11.20 -13.78 5.57
N ARG A 17 -10.60 -13.26 6.65
CA ARG A 17 -10.24 -11.84 6.73
C ARG A 17 -9.11 -11.47 5.78
N ALA A 18 -8.11 -12.34 5.63
CA ALA A 18 -7.04 -12.13 4.66
C ALA A 18 -7.55 -12.12 3.22
N GLU A 19 -8.43 -13.07 2.88
CA GLU A 19 -9.09 -13.12 1.58
C GLU A 19 -9.91 -11.87 1.31
N GLU A 20 -10.74 -11.44 2.27
CA GLU A 20 -11.56 -10.22 2.16
C GLU A 20 -10.71 -8.97 1.90
N LEU A 21 -9.60 -8.80 2.64
CA LEU A 21 -8.77 -7.60 2.53
C LEU A 21 -7.91 -7.57 1.26
N LEU A 22 -7.38 -8.72 0.83
CA LEU A 22 -6.50 -8.81 -0.34
C LEU A 22 -7.26 -8.98 -1.66
N ARG A 23 -8.52 -9.44 -1.65
CA ARG A 23 -9.30 -9.69 -2.87
C ARG A 23 -9.41 -8.48 -3.81
N PRO A 24 -9.59 -7.23 -3.34
CA PRO A 24 -9.61 -6.08 -4.24
C PRO A 24 -8.30 -5.86 -5.00
N ASP A 25 -7.14 -6.17 -4.40
CA ASP A 25 -5.84 -6.03 -5.07
C ASP A 25 -5.59 -7.20 -6.05
N LEU A 26 -6.19 -8.37 -5.80
CA LEU A 26 -6.20 -9.49 -6.74
C LEU A 26 -7.06 -9.14 -7.96
N GLU A 27 -8.26 -8.61 -7.74
CA GLU A 27 -9.19 -8.21 -8.80
C GLU A 27 -8.64 -7.06 -9.65
N SER A 28 -7.85 -6.16 -9.06
CA SER A 28 -7.15 -5.11 -9.79
C SER A 28 -5.93 -5.62 -10.58
N GLY A 29 -5.54 -6.89 -10.42
CA GLY A 29 -4.33 -7.46 -11.00
C GLY A 29 -3.03 -6.91 -10.40
N LEU A 30 -3.09 -6.33 -9.19
CA LEU A 30 -1.90 -5.83 -8.51
C LEU A 30 -1.09 -6.99 -7.92
N ILE A 31 -1.75 -7.99 -7.36
CA ILE A 31 -1.11 -9.21 -6.84
C ILE A 31 -1.46 -10.40 -7.73
N THR A 32 -0.52 -11.34 -7.86
CA THR A 32 -0.77 -12.58 -8.61
C THR A 32 -1.73 -13.51 -7.85
N PRO A 33 -2.48 -14.38 -8.54
CA PRO A 33 -3.30 -15.40 -7.86
C PRO A 33 -2.50 -16.32 -6.95
N HIS A 34 -1.24 -16.59 -7.29
CA HIS A 34 -0.31 -17.41 -6.50
C HIS A 34 0.07 -16.71 -5.19
N ASP A 35 0.50 -15.44 -5.25
CA ASP A 35 0.85 -14.63 -4.07
C ASP A 35 -0.35 -14.46 -3.13
N PHE A 36 -1.55 -14.28 -3.69
CA PHE A 36 -2.80 -14.24 -2.92
C PHE A 36 -3.04 -15.54 -2.14
N GLN A 37 -2.86 -16.71 -2.77
CA GLN A 37 -3.03 -18.00 -2.10
C GLN A 37 -1.98 -18.22 -1.01
N LEU A 38 -0.71 -17.90 -1.27
CA LEU A 38 0.35 -17.98 -0.27
C LEU A 38 0.06 -17.07 0.92
N ALA A 39 -0.34 -15.82 0.67
CA ALA A 39 -0.61 -14.84 1.72
C ALA A 39 -1.81 -15.23 2.60
N THR A 40 -2.89 -15.73 1.99
CA THR A 40 -4.10 -16.13 2.72
C THR A 40 -3.88 -17.35 3.62
N GLN A 41 -2.97 -18.25 3.23
CA GLN A 41 -2.55 -19.38 4.07
C GLN A 41 -1.53 -18.96 5.13
N PHE A 42 -0.56 -18.12 4.77
CA PHE A 42 0.56 -17.77 5.64
C PHE A 42 0.18 -16.74 6.70
N LEU A 43 -0.46 -15.63 6.36
CA LEU A 43 -0.69 -14.51 7.28
C LEU A 43 -1.46 -14.89 8.58
N PRO A 44 -2.54 -15.69 8.54
CA PRO A 44 -3.24 -16.13 9.74
C PRO A 44 -2.61 -17.37 10.41
N ALA A 45 -1.49 -17.89 9.89
CA ALA A 45 -0.91 -19.15 10.32
C ALA A 45 -0.42 -19.11 11.79
N PRO A 46 -0.25 -20.27 12.45
CA PRO A 46 0.05 -20.34 13.87
C PRO A 46 1.47 -19.88 14.25
N HIS A 47 2.31 -19.46 13.29
CA HIS A 47 3.67 -18.98 13.57
C HIS A 47 3.69 -17.74 14.47
N ARG A 48 2.60 -16.97 14.53
CA ARG A 48 2.41 -15.87 15.49
C ARG A 48 2.50 -16.30 16.95
N TYR A 49 2.17 -17.56 17.25
CA TYR A 49 2.21 -18.12 18.61
C TYR A 49 3.54 -18.80 18.96
N TRP A 50 4.47 -18.94 18.01
CA TRP A 50 5.74 -19.61 18.26
C TRP A 50 6.52 -19.02 19.44
N PRO A 51 6.68 -17.68 19.59
CA PRO A 51 7.36 -17.13 20.77
C PRO A 51 6.75 -17.61 22.09
N SER A 52 5.42 -17.63 22.19
CA SER A 52 4.72 -18.10 23.40
C SER A 52 4.87 -19.61 23.61
N LEU A 53 4.73 -20.41 22.55
CA LEU A 53 4.87 -21.87 22.62
C LEU A 53 6.27 -22.29 23.02
N PHE A 54 7.30 -21.70 22.41
CA PHE A 54 8.69 -21.98 22.76
C PHE A 54 9.05 -21.43 24.15
N ALA A 55 8.50 -20.29 24.57
CA ALA A 55 8.68 -19.78 25.93
C ALA A 55 8.11 -20.74 26.98
N LEU A 56 6.88 -21.23 26.77
CA LEU A 56 6.27 -22.23 27.64
C LEU A 56 7.08 -23.53 27.66
N GLY A 57 7.50 -24.02 26.49
CA GLY A 57 8.32 -25.22 26.36
C GLY A 57 9.68 -25.09 27.07
N GLY A 58 10.39 -23.98 26.87
CA GLY A 58 11.68 -23.71 27.51
C GLY A 58 11.55 -23.57 29.03
N SER A 59 10.50 -22.91 29.51
CA SER A 59 10.22 -22.75 30.94
C SER A 59 9.87 -24.07 31.61
N ALA A 60 8.92 -24.82 31.03
CA ALA A 60 8.51 -26.12 31.53
C ALA A 60 9.66 -27.13 31.49
N GLY A 61 10.43 -27.17 30.39
CA GLY A 61 11.59 -28.04 30.25
C GLY A 61 12.67 -27.77 31.32
N ALA A 62 13.00 -26.50 31.55
CA ALA A 62 13.96 -26.12 32.58
C ALA A 62 13.46 -26.44 34.00
N ALA A 63 12.17 -26.23 34.27
CA ALA A 63 11.55 -26.57 35.55
C ALA A 63 11.57 -28.08 35.80
N VAL A 64 11.14 -28.88 34.82
CA VAL A 64 11.12 -30.35 34.92
C VAL A 64 12.54 -30.90 35.09
N TYR A 65 13.50 -30.42 34.29
CA TYR A 65 14.89 -30.86 34.40
C TYR A 65 15.48 -30.54 35.78
N SER A 66 15.31 -29.31 36.26
CA SER A 66 15.89 -28.88 37.54
C SER A 66 15.23 -29.52 38.76
N ARG A 67 13.94 -29.90 38.67
CA ARG A 67 13.19 -30.51 39.77
C ARG A 67 13.30 -32.03 39.83
N TYR A 68 13.23 -32.71 38.68
CA TYR A 68 13.06 -34.17 38.64
C TYR A 68 14.26 -34.92 38.06
N LEU A 69 15.00 -34.33 37.12
CA LEU A 69 16.08 -35.04 36.41
C LEU A 69 17.47 -34.76 37.01
N ARG A 70 17.68 -33.57 37.56
CA ARG A 70 18.93 -33.19 38.22
C ARG A 70 19.03 -33.82 39.63
N LYS A 71 20.18 -34.44 39.93
CA LYS A 71 20.53 -34.93 41.28
C LYS A 71 21.69 -34.10 41.86
N PRO A 72 21.56 -33.49 43.05
CA PRO A 72 20.34 -33.34 43.87
C PRO A 72 19.31 -32.37 43.25
N PRO A 73 18.01 -32.48 43.61
CA PRO A 73 16.98 -31.59 43.09
C PRO A 73 17.22 -30.15 43.53
N ALA A 74 16.98 -29.20 42.62
CA ALA A 74 17.17 -27.79 42.92
C ALA A 74 16.11 -27.25 43.90
N PRO A 75 16.45 -26.27 44.76
CA PRO A 75 15.46 -25.56 45.57
C PRO A 75 14.51 -24.75 44.69
N LEU A 76 13.27 -24.53 45.14
CA LEU A 76 12.20 -23.90 44.36
C LEU A 76 12.59 -22.55 43.77
N ASN A 77 13.33 -21.71 44.51
CA ASN A 77 13.79 -20.40 44.02
C ASN A 77 14.73 -20.54 42.80
N ARG A 78 15.59 -21.57 42.79
CA ARG A 78 16.47 -21.84 41.65
C ARG A 78 15.69 -22.44 40.48
N VAL A 79 14.69 -23.27 40.75
CA VAL A 79 13.79 -23.80 39.71
C VAL A 79 13.05 -22.66 39.02
N ALA A 80 12.46 -21.73 39.78
CA ALA A 80 11.77 -20.56 39.25
C ALA A 80 12.70 -19.69 38.39
N LEU A 81 13.91 -19.39 38.88
CA LEU A 81 14.90 -18.63 38.12
C LEU A 81 15.28 -19.33 36.81
N LEU A 82 15.59 -20.63 36.85
CA LEU A 82 15.94 -21.41 35.66
C LEU A 82 14.77 -21.52 34.68
N ALA A 83 13.53 -21.63 35.18
CA ALA A 83 12.31 -21.65 34.37
C ALA A 83 12.09 -20.29 33.66
N THR A 84 12.33 -19.17 34.33
CA THR A 84 12.26 -17.83 33.71
C THR A 84 13.32 -17.67 32.62
N VAL A 85 14.57 -18.06 32.91
CA VAL A 85 15.67 -18.01 31.93
C VAL A 85 15.38 -18.92 30.73
N GLY A 86 14.92 -20.16 30.98
CA GLY A 86 14.51 -21.09 29.94
C GLY A 86 13.38 -20.55 29.07
N GLY A 87 12.39 -19.89 29.68
CA GLY A 87 11.30 -19.22 28.97
C GLY A 87 11.77 -18.05 28.10
N PHE A 88 12.72 -17.24 28.58
CA PHE A 88 13.31 -16.16 27.80
C PHE A 88 14.05 -16.67 26.55
N PHE A 89 14.90 -17.70 26.70
CA PHE A 89 15.59 -18.32 25.56
C PHE A 89 14.62 -18.99 24.60
N GLY A 90 13.59 -19.67 25.12
CA GLY A 90 12.50 -20.21 24.33
C GLY A 90 11.79 -19.13 23.50
N ALA A 91 11.38 -18.02 24.14
CA ALA A 91 10.75 -16.91 23.45
C ALA A 91 11.64 -16.34 22.33
N SER A 92 12.92 -16.15 22.62
CA SER A 92 13.92 -15.63 21.69
C SER A 92 14.09 -16.55 20.47
N TRP A 93 14.16 -17.87 20.70
CA TRP A 93 14.19 -18.86 19.63
C TRP A 93 12.91 -18.86 18.80
N GLY A 94 11.74 -18.72 19.45
CA GLY A 94 10.46 -18.60 18.76
C GLY A 94 10.36 -17.35 17.89
N GLN A 95 10.93 -16.22 18.33
CA GLN A 95 11.04 -15.01 17.50
C GLN A 95 11.96 -15.23 16.30
N PHE A 96 13.09 -15.91 16.48
CA PHE A 96 13.99 -16.25 15.38
C PHE A 96 13.30 -17.12 14.33
N ARG A 97 12.64 -18.21 14.76
CA ARG A 97 11.87 -19.08 13.85
C ARG A 97 10.78 -18.31 13.14
N ARG A 98 10.09 -17.42 13.85
CA ARG A 98 9.07 -16.56 13.26
C ARG A 98 9.64 -15.67 12.16
N ALA A 99 10.78 -15.03 12.41
CA ALA A 99 11.47 -14.20 11.41
C ALA A 99 11.92 -15.03 10.20
N GLU A 100 12.43 -16.24 10.43
CA GLU A 100 12.78 -17.21 9.38
C GLU A 100 11.56 -17.53 8.51
N ALA A 101 10.39 -17.82 9.11
CA ALA A 101 9.16 -18.10 8.38
C ALA A 101 8.69 -16.93 7.50
N HIS A 102 8.79 -15.69 7.99
CA HIS A 102 8.50 -14.50 7.19
C HIS A 102 9.50 -14.31 6.05
N ALA A 103 10.79 -14.59 6.27
CA ALA A 103 11.81 -14.52 5.24
C ALA A 103 11.56 -15.58 4.14
N THR A 104 11.24 -16.82 4.53
CA THR A 104 10.85 -17.87 3.58
C THR A 104 9.59 -17.49 2.80
N PHE A 105 8.57 -16.96 3.47
CA PHE A 105 7.36 -16.47 2.79
C PHE A 105 7.69 -15.39 1.74
N GLN A 106 8.54 -14.41 2.09
CA GLN A 106 8.95 -13.38 1.14
C GLN A 106 9.71 -13.94 -0.07
N SER A 107 10.52 -14.98 0.13
CA SER A 107 11.25 -15.64 -0.98
C SER A 107 10.37 -16.52 -1.87
N LEU A 108 9.16 -16.88 -1.41
CA LEU A 108 8.20 -17.67 -2.16
C LEU A 108 7.23 -16.82 -2.98
N LEU A 109 7.16 -15.50 -2.73
CA LEU A 109 6.34 -14.58 -3.52
C LEU A 109 6.95 -14.41 -4.92
N ASP A 110 6.10 -14.43 -5.94
CA ASP A 110 6.51 -14.15 -7.32
C ASP A 110 6.96 -12.70 -7.47
N ASP A 111 6.19 -11.79 -6.86
CA ASP A 111 6.49 -10.37 -6.85
C ASP A 111 6.34 -9.78 -5.43
N PRO A 112 7.40 -9.85 -4.60
CA PRO A 112 7.37 -9.25 -3.26
C PRO A 112 7.20 -7.72 -3.32
N VAL A 113 7.42 -7.11 -4.50
CA VAL A 113 7.32 -5.68 -4.70
C VAL A 113 5.86 -5.25 -4.74
N THR A 114 5.09 -5.82 -5.65
CA THR A 114 3.66 -5.53 -5.77
C THR A 114 2.88 -6.01 -4.56
N PHE A 115 3.26 -7.13 -3.95
CA PHE A 115 2.62 -7.62 -2.72
C PHE A 115 2.72 -6.62 -1.56
N SER A 116 3.87 -5.96 -1.37
CA SER A 116 3.97 -4.95 -0.31
C SER A 116 3.16 -3.69 -0.60
N GLN A 117 2.94 -3.34 -1.88
CA GLN A 117 2.05 -2.24 -2.26
C GLN A 117 0.58 -2.60 -1.95
N ALA A 118 0.19 -3.85 -2.17
CA ALA A 118 -1.11 -4.36 -1.76
C ALA A 118 -1.30 -4.27 -0.24
N LEU A 119 -0.30 -4.66 0.56
CA LEU A 119 -0.35 -4.48 2.02
C LEU A 119 -0.50 -3.01 2.43
N GLU A 120 0.15 -2.09 1.72
CA GLU A 120 -0.02 -0.66 1.96
C GLU A 120 -1.43 -0.17 1.60
N ASN A 121 -2.02 -0.67 0.51
CA ASN A 121 -3.42 -0.41 0.16
C ASN A 121 -4.37 -0.95 1.24
N VAL A 122 -4.08 -2.13 1.80
CA VAL A 122 -4.85 -2.69 2.92
C VAL A 122 -4.72 -1.80 4.15
N ASN A 123 -3.49 -1.39 4.50
CA ASN A 123 -3.24 -0.49 5.62
C ASN A 123 -4.06 0.80 5.51
N ARG A 124 -4.02 1.46 4.34
CA ARG A 124 -4.82 2.66 4.05
C ARG A 124 -6.33 2.39 4.18
N ARG A 125 -6.83 1.27 3.65
CA ARG A 125 -8.25 0.88 3.73
C ARG A 125 -8.69 0.59 5.17
N THR A 126 -7.79 0.06 6.01
CA THR A 126 -8.05 -0.21 7.44
C THR A 126 -7.88 1.02 8.34
N GLY A 127 -7.60 2.20 7.78
CA GLY A 127 -7.42 3.45 8.54
C GLY A 127 -6.01 3.66 9.09
N GLY A 128 -5.03 2.89 8.62
CA GLY A 128 -3.63 3.12 8.94
C GLY A 128 -3.11 4.44 8.37
N THR A 129 -2.57 5.29 9.24
CA THR A 129 -2.08 6.63 8.88
C THR A 129 -0.59 6.66 8.57
N ARG A 130 0.15 5.64 8.98
CA ARG A 130 1.59 5.53 8.78
C ARG A 130 1.88 4.51 7.69
N PRO A 131 2.75 4.81 6.72
CA PRO A 131 3.16 3.82 5.75
C PRO A 131 3.82 2.64 6.47
N LEU A 132 3.49 1.43 6.05
CA LEU A 132 4.21 0.24 6.48
C LEU A 132 5.65 0.45 6.01
N GLY A 133 6.59 0.64 6.95
CA GLY A 133 8.01 0.99 6.67
C GLY A 133 8.80 -0.04 5.84
N TRP A 134 8.11 -0.94 5.15
CA TRP A 134 8.59 -1.91 4.18
C TRP A 134 9.27 -1.24 2.97
N THR A 135 8.91 0.01 2.64
CA THR A 135 9.32 0.69 1.40
C THR A 135 10.74 1.24 1.37
N LEU A 136 11.46 1.32 2.51
CA LEU A 136 12.76 2.02 2.58
C LEU A 136 13.94 1.28 1.94
N GLN A 137 13.91 -0.05 1.81
CA GLN A 137 14.92 -0.77 1.01
C GLN A 137 14.66 -0.61 -0.50
N ARG A 138 13.39 -0.45 -0.90
CA ARG A 138 12.98 -0.32 -2.31
C ARG A 138 13.22 1.07 -2.89
N ALA A 139 13.06 2.14 -2.12
CA ALA A 139 13.49 3.47 -2.59
C ALA A 139 14.98 3.46 -2.96
N ARG A 140 15.79 2.64 -2.28
CA ARG A 140 17.21 2.52 -2.58
C ARG A 140 17.49 1.68 -3.82
N GLU A 141 16.81 0.54 -4.02
CA GLU A 141 17.01 -0.32 -5.20
C GLU A 141 16.40 0.25 -6.48
N VAL A 142 15.23 0.88 -6.41
CA VAL A 142 14.61 1.54 -7.57
C VAL A 142 15.44 2.75 -7.97
N ALA A 143 15.90 3.58 -7.02
CA ALA A 143 16.85 4.64 -7.31
C ALA A 143 18.17 4.12 -7.90
N GLN A 144 18.61 2.92 -7.51
CA GLN A 144 19.83 2.31 -8.02
C GLN A 144 19.65 1.73 -9.44
N ARG A 145 18.46 1.26 -9.80
CA ARG A 145 18.11 0.85 -11.18
C ARG A 145 17.85 2.04 -12.10
N GLU A 146 17.22 3.11 -11.61
CA GLU A 146 17.07 4.36 -12.37
C GLU A 146 18.43 5.01 -12.67
N GLY A 147 19.43 4.85 -11.80
CA GLY A 147 20.80 5.30 -12.07
C GLY A 147 21.56 4.53 -13.16
N MET A 148 21.06 3.38 -13.64
CA MET A 148 21.70 2.57 -14.70
C MET A 148 21.12 2.84 -16.10
N HIS A 149 19.96 3.48 -16.20
CA HIS A 149 19.44 4.02 -17.45
C HIS A 149 19.88 5.48 -17.55
N GLY A 150 21.03 5.71 -18.20
CA GLY A 150 21.80 6.94 -18.12
C GLY A 150 21.00 8.23 -18.29
N ASN A 151 21.29 9.20 -17.43
CA ASN A 151 21.16 10.65 -17.64
C ASN A 151 19.92 11.16 -18.41
N ALA A 152 18.75 10.54 -18.26
CA ALA A 152 17.53 11.26 -18.50
C ALA A 152 17.36 12.22 -17.31
N ALA A 153 17.59 13.51 -17.54
CA ALA A 153 17.47 14.54 -16.52
C ALA A 153 16.14 14.34 -15.75
N SER A 154 16.25 14.01 -14.47
CA SER A 154 15.09 13.99 -13.59
C SER A 154 14.47 15.39 -13.64
N PRO A 155 13.17 15.53 -13.94
CA PRO A 155 12.53 16.82 -13.89
C PRO A 155 12.63 17.31 -12.45
N THR A 156 13.38 18.37 -12.24
CA THR A 156 13.62 19.02 -10.96
C THR A 156 12.28 19.25 -10.25
N GLU A 157 12.03 18.55 -9.15
CA GLU A 157 10.89 18.77 -8.24
C GLU A 157 11.04 20.07 -7.43
N GLU A 158 11.52 21.15 -8.05
CA GLU A 158 11.73 22.46 -7.41
C GLU A 158 10.45 23.32 -7.35
N GLY A 159 9.29 22.78 -7.76
CA GLY A 159 8.03 23.54 -7.92
C GLY A 159 6.92 23.27 -6.90
N TRP A 160 7.13 22.44 -5.87
CA TRP A 160 6.09 22.08 -4.89
C TRP A 160 6.27 22.75 -3.51
N ALA A 161 7.05 23.82 -3.43
CA ALA A 161 7.03 24.69 -2.26
C ALA A 161 5.65 25.36 -2.17
N SER A 162 4.82 24.77 -1.32
CA SER A 162 3.53 25.24 -0.83
C SER A 162 3.44 26.76 -0.77
N GLU A 163 2.79 27.38 -1.77
CA GLU A 163 2.16 28.67 -1.56
C GLU A 163 0.98 28.45 -0.62
N GLN A 164 1.22 28.79 0.64
CA GLN A 164 0.26 28.80 1.72
C GLN A 164 -0.82 29.84 1.36
N PRO A 165 -2.08 29.46 1.10
CA PRO A 165 -3.12 30.43 0.82
C PRO A 165 -3.39 31.23 2.09
N THR A 166 -3.10 32.52 1.98
CA THR A 166 -3.41 33.61 2.90
C THR A 166 -4.85 33.53 3.40
N ASN A 167 -4.98 33.35 4.72
CA ASN A 167 -5.95 33.96 5.62
C ASN A 167 -7.29 34.43 5.00
N ILE A 168 -8.30 33.54 4.99
CA ILE A 168 -9.69 33.90 4.70
C ILE A 168 -10.36 34.36 6.02
N PRO A 169 -10.88 35.59 6.14
CA PRO A 169 -11.56 36.05 7.34
C PRO A 169 -12.92 35.36 7.55
N ALA A 170 -13.22 35.08 8.81
CA ALA A 170 -14.42 34.39 9.29
C ALA A 170 -15.73 35.11 8.92
N PRO A 171 -16.78 34.40 8.48
CA PRO A 171 -18.11 34.98 8.38
C PRO A 171 -18.75 35.12 9.77
N VAL A 172 -19.24 36.34 10.00
CA VAL A 172 -19.88 36.82 11.23
C VAL A 172 -21.19 36.08 11.49
N SER A 173 -21.30 35.45 12.66
CA SER A 173 -22.56 34.94 13.20
C SER A 173 -23.57 36.06 13.37
N ARG A 174 -24.69 35.99 12.64
CA ARG A 174 -25.82 36.93 12.78
C ARG A 174 -26.98 36.21 13.45
N SER A 175 -27.45 36.83 14.53
CA SER A 175 -28.44 36.35 15.49
C SER A 175 -29.85 36.11 14.91
N ALA A 176 -30.62 35.33 15.68
CA ALA A 176 -32.04 34.94 15.59
C ALA A 176 -33.04 36.06 15.17
N PRO A 177 -34.29 35.70 14.85
CA PRO A 177 -35.31 35.71 15.91
C PRO A 177 -36.35 34.57 15.88
N ALA A 178 -37.18 34.59 16.93
CA ALA A 178 -38.14 33.61 17.39
C ALA A 178 -39.49 33.54 16.62
N SER A 179 -40.36 32.65 17.11
CA SER A 179 -41.79 32.40 16.79
C SER A 179 -41.99 31.53 15.53
N GLY A 180 -42.63 30.36 15.52
CA GLY A 180 -43.76 29.89 16.31
C GLY A 180 -45.02 30.02 15.45
N GLU A 181 -45.48 28.93 14.82
CA GLU A 181 -46.91 28.70 14.54
C GLU A 181 -47.18 27.32 13.92
N CYS A 182 -48.26 26.72 14.41
CA CYS A 182 -48.89 25.48 13.96
C CYS A 182 -49.57 25.67 12.61
N SER A 183 -49.40 24.73 11.67
CA SER A 183 -50.44 24.43 10.69
C SER A 183 -50.32 23.00 10.19
N ALA A 184 -51.36 22.24 10.51
CA ALA A 184 -51.66 20.94 9.96
C ALA A 184 -52.29 21.08 8.56
N ALA A 185 -52.25 19.98 7.83
CA ALA A 185 -52.96 19.68 6.58
C ALA A 185 -52.33 20.19 5.28
N ALA A 186 -51.55 19.32 4.63
CA ALA A 186 -51.92 18.74 3.34
C ALA A 186 -50.95 17.61 2.99
N GLN A 187 -51.49 16.40 2.86
CA GLN A 187 -50.80 15.23 2.34
C GLN A 187 -50.43 15.47 0.88
N GLU A 188 -49.14 15.31 0.53
CA GLU A 188 -48.76 14.81 -0.79
C GLU A 188 -47.33 14.21 -0.74
N ALA A 189 -47.29 12.89 -0.91
CA ALA A 189 -46.14 12.07 -1.30
C ALA A 189 -44.79 12.31 -0.57
N SER A 190 -44.65 11.80 0.64
CA SER A 190 -43.32 11.47 1.21
C SER A 190 -42.73 10.24 0.52
N ARG A 191 -42.43 10.33 -0.79
CA ARG A 191 -41.38 9.49 -1.36
C ARG A 191 -40.11 9.98 -0.70
N SER A 192 -39.54 9.15 0.19
CA SER A 192 -38.23 9.39 0.78
C SER A 192 -37.31 9.92 -0.31
N LYS A 193 -36.90 11.20 -0.23
CA LYS A 193 -35.96 11.80 -1.18
C LYS A 193 -34.81 10.83 -1.29
N GLY A 194 -34.70 10.20 -2.45
CA GLY A 194 -33.73 9.13 -2.64
C GLY A 194 -32.35 9.73 -2.38
N ARG A 195 -31.44 8.93 -1.83
CA ARG A 195 -30.03 9.33 -1.65
C ARG A 195 -29.44 9.97 -2.91
N TRP A 196 -29.93 9.58 -4.09
CA TRP A 196 -29.62 10.19 -5.38
C TRP A 196 -30.12 11.62 -5.58
N ASP A 197 -31.30 11.99 -5.09
CA ASP A 197 -31.82 13.35 -5.17
C ASP A 197 -31.08 14.29 -4.21
N GLU A 198 -30.61 13.77 -3.08
CA GLU A 198 -29.72 14.52 -2.17
C GLU A 198 -28.36 14.78 -2.83
N ILE A 199 -27.74 13.77 -3.46
CA ILE A 199 -26.49 13.93 -4.22
C ILE A 199 -26.66 14.94 -5.37
N ARG A 200 -27.79 14.89 -6.09
CA ARG A 200 -28.09 15.85 -7.16
C ARG A 200 -28.27 17.28 -6.63
N ALA A 201 -28.95 17.46 -5.51
CA ALA A 201 -29.14 18.77 -4.88
C ALA A 201 -27.82 19.37 -4.35
N VAL A 202 -26.93 18.54 -3.81
CA VAL A 202 -25.60 18.97 -3.34
C VAL A 202 -24.71 19.34 -4.52
N ASN A 203 -24.66 18.53 -5.58
CA ASN A 203 -23.88 18.85 -6.78
C ASN A 203 -24.39 20.11 -7.50
N ALA A 204 -25.70 20.35 -7.53
CA ALA A 204 -26.27 21.56 -8.13
C ALA A 204 -25.89 22.85 -7.36
N ARG A 205 -25.70 22.76 -6.04
CA ARG A 205 -25.25 23.91 -5.21
C ARG A 205 -23.73 24.14 -5.28
N GLY A 206 -22.95 23.09 -5.58
CA GLY A 206 -21.49 23.15 -5.67
C GLY A 206 -20.93 23.46 -7.08
N GLY A 207 -21.77 23.60 -8.10
CA GLY A 207 -21.38 23.66 -9.52
C GLY A 207 -20.51 24.84 -9.98
N ALA A 208 -20.06 25.71 -9.07
CA ALA A 208 -19.10 26.77 -9.36
C ALA A 208 -17.67 26.47 -8.85
N GLN A 209 -17.47 25.39 -8.10
CA GLN A 209 -16.15 24.99 -7.62
C GLN A 209 -15.55 23.96 -8.58
N PRO A 210 -14.34 24.19 -9.14
CA PRO A 210 -13.71 23.24 -10.04
C PRO A 210 -13.54 21.91 -9.31
N THR A 211 -14.04 20.83 -9.90
CA THR A 211 -13.89 19.51 -9.30
C THR A 211 -12.42 19.12 -9.27
N THR A 212 -11.99 18.30 -8.31
CA THR A 212 -10.61 17.79 -8.25
C THR A 212 -10.20 17.12 -9.58
N TRP A 213 -11.18 16.57 -10.31
CA TRP A 213 -11.02 16.04 -11.66
C TRP A 213 -10.75 17.12 -12.72
N ASP A 214 -11.43 18.26 -12.67
CA ASP A 214 -11.15 19.37 -13.58
C ASP A 214 -9.77 19.99 -13.33
N VAL A 215 -9.34 20.08 -12.05
CA VAL A 215 -7.98 20.53 -11.71
C VAL A 215 -6.93 19.59 -12.29
N LEU A 216 -7.17 18.28 -12.22
CA LEU A 216 -6.25 17.28 -12.77
C LEU A 216 -6.17 17.36 -14.31
N ARG A 217 -7.31 17.53 -14.98
CA ARG A 217 -7.37 17.68 -16.45
C ARG A 217 -6.70 18.97 -16.90
N GLN A 218 -7.01 20.08 -16.26
CA GLN A 218 -6.44 21.39 -16.57
C GLN A 218 -4.91 21.41 -16.34
N ARG A 219 -4.42 20.66 -15.34
CA ARG A 219 -2.99 20.47 -15.12
C ARG A 219 -2.32 19.67 -16.24
N HIS A 220 -2.97 18.60 -16.72
CA HIS A 220 -2.48 17.79 -17.84
C HIS A 220 -2.47 18.57 -19.16
N GLU A 221 -3.47 19.41 -19.41
CA GLU A 221 -3.53 20.25 -20.61
C GLU A 221 -2.44 21.34 -20.57
N ARG A 222 -2.21 21.96 -19.41
CA ARG A 222 -1.15 22.98 -19.26
C ARG A 222 0.27 22.39 -19.41
N SER A 223 0.51 21.19 -18.92
CA SER A 223 1.83 20.54 -19.06
C SER A 223 2.10 20.08 -20.50
N GLN A 224 1.08 19.68 -21.26
CA GLN A 224 1.23 19.37 -22.68
C GLN A 224 1.59 20.60 -23.53
N ILE A 225 0.94 21.74 -23.31
CA ILE A 225 1.17 22.96 -24.11
C ILE A 225 2.60 23.49 -23.90
N ASN A 226 3.11 23.48 -22.67
CA ASN A 226 4.48 23.92 -22.37
C ASN A 226 5.55 22.99 -22.98
N ARG A 227 5.27 21.69 -23.08
CA ARG A 227 6.21 20.72 -23.66
C ARG A 227 6.37 20.92 -25.18
N SER A 228 5.27 21.22 -25.87
CA SER A 228 5.29 21.47 -27.31
C SER A 228 6.04 22.74 -27.75
N GLN A 229 6.30 23.70 -26.85
CA GLN A 229 7.06 24.92 -27.19
C GLN A 229 8.58 24.81 -26.96
N GLY A 230 9.06 23.84 -26.16
CA GLY A 230 10.48 23.68 -25.84
C GLY A 230 11.25 22.72 -26.75
N GLU A 231 10.59 21.69 -27.32
CA GLU A 231 11.27 20.59 -28.04
C GLU A 231 11.26 20.74 -29.58
N GLN A 232 10.52 21.71 -30.15
CA GLN A 232 10.39 21.86 -31.61
C GLN A 232 11.67 22.31 -32.36
N SER A 233 12.75 22.67 -31.69
CA SER A 233 14.02 23.04 -32.35
C SER A 233 15.12 21.97 -32.32
N ALA A 234 14.94 20.85 -31.60
CA ALA A 234 15.95 19.78 -31.52
C ALA A 234 15.43 18.38 -31.94
N GLU A 235 14.12 18.13 -31.88
CA GLU A 235 13.53 16.82 -32.25
C GLU A 235 13.23 16.64 -33.75
N GLY A 236 13.29 17.73 -34.54
CA GLY A 236 12.99 17.68 -35.97
C GLY A 236 13.95 16.80 -36.78
N SER A 237 15.22 16.69 -36.36
CA SER A 237 16.19 15.79 -36.99
C SER A 237 15.95 14.32 -36.61
N SER A 238 15.59 14.04 -35.35
CA SER A 238 15.38 12.65 -34.87
C SER A 238 14.22 11.96 -35.58
N ARG A 239 13.10 12.67 -35.81
CA ARG A 239 11.96 12.11 -36.56
C ARG A 239 12.26 11.86 -38.03
N LEU A 240 13.05 12.71 -38.67
CA LEU A 240 13.44 12.51 -40.07
C LEU A 240 14.37 11.30 -40.22
N ASP A 241 15.28 11.10 -39.27
CA ASP A 241 16.20 9.95 -39.25
C ASP A 241 15.46 8.64 -38.98
N GLU A 242 14.49 8.63 -38.04
CA GLU A 242 13.64 7.46 -37.77
C GLU A 242 12.75 7.09 -38.96
N GLN A 243 12.22 8.09 -39.67
CA GLN A 243 11.39 7.87 -40.85
C GLN A 243 12.21 7.31 -42.02
N ALA A 244 13.43 7.80 -42.23
CA ALA A 244 14.36 7.25 -43.22
C ALA A 244 14.77 5.80 -42.90
N GLN A 245 14.94 5.46 -41.62
CA GLN A 245 15.22 4.08 -41.20
C GLN A 245 14.05 3.14 -41.47
N PHE A 246 12.82 3.59 -41.25
CA PHE A 246 11.63 2.80 -41.49
C PHE A 246 11.42 2.53 -42.99
N ASP A 247 11.62 3.54 -43.83
CA ASP A 247 11.55 3.39 -45.29
C ASP A 247 12.64 2.46 -45.82
N ALA A 248 13.87 2.54 -45.28
CA ALA A 248 14.96 1.64 -45.65
C ALA A 248 14.67 0.17 -45.31
N LEU A 249 13.99 -0.09 -44.19
CA LEU A 249 13.56 -1.44 -43.79
C LEU A 249 12.49 -2.00 -44.72
N LEU A 250 11.49 -1.20 -45.08
CA LEU A 250 10.44 -1.60 -46.05
C LEU A 250 11.00 -1.87 -47.44
N GLU A 251 11.99 -1.09 -47.87
CA GLU A 251 12.61 -1.27 -49.19
C GLU A 251 13.53 -2.50 -49.23
N ALA A 252 14.19 -2.82 -48.11
CA ALA A 252 14.92 -4.08 -47.94
C ALA A 252 13.97 -5.30 -47.98
N GLU A 253 12.80 -5.21 -47.36
CA GLU A 253 11.79 -6.28 -47.40
C GLU A 253 11.27 -6.51 -48.83
N ARG A 254 10.96 -5.43 -49.58
CA ARG A 254 10.54 -5.55 -50.99
C ARG A 254 11.62 -6.17 -51.87
N ARG A 255 12.90 -5.86 -51.64
CA ARG A 255 14.02 -6.46 -52.39
C ARG A 255 14.20 -7.95 -52.10
N MET A 256 13.93 -8.39 -50.87
CA MET A 256 13.97 -9.82 -50.54
C MET A 256 12.79 -10.57 -51.17
N ALA A 257 11.58 -10.01 -51.11
CA ALA A 257 10.39 -10.64 -51.70
C ALA A 257 10.47 -10.81 -53.24
N GLY A 258 11.17 -9.91 -53.95
CA GLY A 258 11.34 -9.99 -55.40
C GLY A 258 12.49 -10.88 -55.89
N ARG A 259 13.26 -11.51 -54.98
CA ARG A 259 14.42 -12.34 -55.34
C ARG A 259 14.10 -13.85 -55.37
N ASP A 260 12.97 -14.24 -54.79
CA ASP A 260 12.50 -15.63 -54.69
C ASP A 260 11.44 -16.01 -55.75
N SER A 261 11.26 -15.16 -56.76
CA SER A 261 10.36 -15.37 -57.92
C SER A 261 11.14 -15.30 -59.23
#